data_AF-A0A378AH83-F1
#
_entry.id   AF-A0A378AH83-F1
#
_cell.length_a   1.000
_cell.length_b   1.000
_cell.length_c   1.000
_cell.angle_alpha   90.00
_cell.angle_beta   90.00
_cell.angle_gamma   90.00
#
_symmetry.space_group_name_H-M   'P 1'
#
loop_
_entity.id
_entity.type
_entity.pdbx_description
1 polymer ?
#
loop_
_entity_poly.entity_id
_entity_poly.type
_entity_poly.pdbx_seq_one_letter_code
_entity_poly.pdbx_strand_id
1 'polypeptide(L)' 'MKLISHDLQDGGKLPNRHVFNGMGYDGDNISPHLMWDDVPAEPKALW' A
#
# COMPACT_ATOMS: atom_id res chain seq x y z
N MET A 1 12.93 -6.22 -9.02
CA MET A 1 11.59 -5.93 -8.47
C MET A 1 11.64 -4.87 -7.38
N LYS A 2 10.89 -3.78 -7.56
CA LYS A 2 10.77 -2.66 -6.60
C LYS A 2 9.30 -2.37 -6.33
N LEU A 3 8.94 -2.10 -5.08
CA LEU A 3 7.61 -1.63 -4.67
C LEU A 3 7.68 -0.14 -4.34
N ILE A 4 6.75 0.63 -4.90
CA ILE A 4 6.67 2.08 -4.74
C ILE A 4 5.23 2.45 -4.35
N SER A 5 5.09 3.44 -3.48
CA SER A 5 3.82 4.03 -3.10
C SER A 5 3.97 5.54 -3.02
N HIS A 6 2.94 6.29 -3.43
CA HIS A 6 2.85 7.73 -3.13
C HIS A 6 2.31 7.98 -1.72
N ASP A 7 1.72 6.96 -1.12
CA ASP A 7 1.00 7.04 0.15
C ASP A 7 1.81 6.49 1.31
N LEU A 8 2.75 5.57 1.05
CA LEU A 8 3.55 4.89 2.07
C LEU A 8 5.03 5.22 1.97
N GLN A 9 5.67 5.39 3.12
CA GLN A 9 7.11 5.40 3.29
C GLN A 9 7.55 4.17 4.06
N ASP A 10 8.55 3.45 3.54
CA ASP A 10 9.08 2.25 4.20
C ASP A 10 9.66 2.57 5.59
N GLY A 11 9.30 1.75 6.59
CA GLY A 11 9.59 1.98 8.01
C GLY A 11 8.86 3.17 8.66
N GLY A 12 8.05 3.92 7.91
CA GLY A 12 7.27 5.06 8.39
C GLY A 12 5.99 4.67 9.12
N LYS A 13 5.36 5.65 9.78
CA LYS A 13 4.00 5.47 10.33
C LYS A 13 2.97 5.45 9.20
N LEU A 14 1.95 4.61 9.33
CA LEU A 14 0.84 4.54 8.39
C LEU A 14 -0.02 5.83 8.47
N PRO A 15 -0.23 6.55 7.36
CA PRO A 15 -1.13 7.70 7.34
C PRO A 15 -2.56 7.32 7.73
N ASN A 16 -3.29 8.24 8.39
CA ASN A 16 -4.64 7.98 8.90
C ASN A 16 -5.65 7.56 7.83
N ARG A 17 -5.43 8.02 6.59
CA ARG A 17 -6.22 7.62 5.41
C ARG A 17 -6.30 6.10 5.21
N HIS A 18 -5.27 5.38 5.61
CA HIS A 18 -5.18 3.92 5.46
C HIS A 18 -5.46 3.18 6.77
N VAL A 19 -5.70 3.89 7.86
CA VAL A 19 -6.12 3.31 9.13
C VAL A 19 -7.59 2.90 9.04
N PHE A 20 -7.96 1.85 9.76
CA PHE A 20 -9.34 1.38 9.83
C PHE A 20 -10.25 2.42 10.50
N ASN A 21 -11.54 2.40 10.14
CA ASN A 21 -12.53 3.38 10.59
C ASN A 21 -13.55 2.79 11.59
N GLY A 22 -13.14 1.76 12.33
CA GLY A 22 -13.94 1.08 13.34
C GLY A 22 -13.10 0.67 14.55
N MET A 23 -13.73 -0.03 15.52
CA MET A 23 -13.05 -0.53 16.73
C MET A 23 -12.36 0.57 17.57
N GLY A 24 -12.87 1.81 17.52
CA GLY A 24 -12.30 2.96 18.23
C GLY A 24 -11.24 3.75 17.44
N TYR A 25 -11.00 3.39 16.18
CA TYR A 25 -10.18 4.17 15.24
C TYR A 25 -11.06 5.00 14.29
N ASP A 26 -10.49 6.09 13.77
CA ASP A 26 -11.17 7.10 12.95
C ASP A 26 -10.46 7.34 11.60
N GLY A 27 -9.77 6.32 11.07
CA GLY A 27 -9.17 6.41 9.75
C GLY A 27 -10.19 6.44 8.61
N ASP A 28 -9.73 6.51 7.37
CA ASP A 28 -10.65 6.47 6.20
C ASP A 28 -10.88 5.05 5.68
N ASN A 29 -10.07 4.08 6.12
CA ASN A 29 -10.06 2.70 5.65
C ASN A 29 -9.95 2.56 4.11
N ILE A 30 -9.11 3.40 3.50
CA ILE A 30 -8.85 3.38 2.05
C ILE A 30 -7.50 2.73 1.79
N SER A 31 -7.40 1.83 0.80
CA SER A 31 -6.13 1.21 0.45
C SER A 31 -5.14 2.23 -0.13
N PRO A 32 -3.83 2.08 0.16
CA PRO A 32 -2.80 2.92 -0.42
C PRO A 32 -2.54 2.54 -1.88
N HIS A 33 -2.06 3.51 -2.66
CA HIS A 33 -1.49 3.29 -3.97
C HIS A 33 -0.27 2.37 -3.86
N LEU A 34 -0.20 1.35 -4.71
CA LEU A 34 0.95 0.47 -4.84
C LEU A 34 1.31 0.29 -6.31
N MET A 35 2.59 0.35 -6.62
CA MET A 35 3.15 0.10 -7.94
C MET A 35 4.37 -0.79 -7.81
N TRP A 36 4.45 -1.80 -8.66
CA TRP A 36 5.59 -2.69 -8.77
C TRP A 36 6.33 -2.40 -10.07
N ASP A 37 7.65 -2.38 -10.00
CA ASP A 37 8.56 -2.20 -11.13
C ASP A 37 9.58 -3.35 -11.18
N ASP A 38 10.18 -3.58 -12.35
CA ASP A 38 11.21 -4.61 -12.57
C ASP A 38 10.71 -6.03 -12.19
N VAL A 39 9.53 -6.37 -12.72
CA VAL A 39 8.87 -7.68 -12.57
C VAL A 39 9.49 -8.67 -13.57
N PRO A 40 9.74 -9.95 -13.21
CA PRO A 40 10.29 -10.94 -14.14
C PRO A 40 9.44 -11.12 -15.40
N ALA A 41 10.07 -11.51 -16.51
CA ALA A 41 9.44 -11.66 -17.83
C ALA A 41 8.32 -12.72 -17.91
N GLU A 42 8.30 -13.68 -16.98
CA GLU A 42 7.21 -14.67 -16.85
C GLU A 42 6.53 -14.54 -15.47
N PRO A 43 5.81 -13.45 -15.20
CA PRO A 43 5.06 -13.34 -13.97
C PRO A 43 3.82 -14.25 -14.06
N LYS A 44 3.73 -15.25 -13.19
CA LYS A 44 2.60 -16.18 -13.15
C LYS A 44 1.26 -15.49 -12.84
N ALA A 45 1.28 -14.36 -12.13
CA ALA A 45 0.17 -13.41 -11.98
C ALA A 45 0.66 -12.14 -11.25
N LEU A 46 0.11 -10.98 -11.65
CA LEU A 46 -0.05 -9.79 -10.81
C LEU A 46 -1.51 -9.37 -10.97
N TRP A 47 -2.40 -10.25 -10.51
CA TRP A 47 -3.85 -10.11 -10.43
C TRP A 47 -4.29 -10.66 -9.07
#